data_AF-A0AAV0TPI1-F1
#
_entry.id   AF-A0AAV0TPI1-F1
#
_cell.length_a   1.000
_cell.length_b   1.000
_cell.length_c   1.000
_cell.angle_alpha   90.00
_cell.angle_beta   90.00
_cell.angle_gamma   90.00
#
_symmetry.space_group_name_H-M   'P 1'
#
loop_
_entity.id
_entity.type
_entity.pdbx_description
1 polymer ?
#
loop_
_entity_poly.entity_id
_entity_poly.type
_entity_poly.pdbx_seq_one_letter_code
_entity_poly.pdbx_strand_id
1 'polypeptide(L)'
;MGAKSRDGIVMVVYPKLFASAYATIRVLRTVLKCQLPIEIWFRSDEIKKTNGTSLEPLKHLAATENNITFQEIHDSRATGFVTKIHAIYHTKFDRVLFLDADNVPVRDPSFLFESTEFLKTGAIFWPDFWNPDHSIFGIYENSLLWELLDMPFIDMFEQESGQLVIDRRRHAVPLELVRFYALNRPNFFTSLKLVWGDKDLFRLAWLKLNVPFTMIQTPPGMAGIISDGFFRSDFCGMTMVQHDANGEILFMHRNQQKLSGKIVDRVEDARTRKTTIDAVDVTPDTVEKYADSAIWAHVLEFHKEYSRRYYYVDMFRVDFDFEANQRCFGQRAVYRNPYFYIQEIAALNFSRLESQLRHFALESMQLFSSKNQTFEGKRGIEAQHTSRTSK
;
A
#
# COMPACT_ATOMS: atom_id res chain seq x y z
N MET A 1 -20.47 4.63 -28.10
CA MET A 1 -19.87 5.17 -26.86
C MET A 1 -20.06 4.12 -25.78
N GLY A 2 -18.99 3.45 -25.34
CA GLY A 2 -19.10 2.46 -24.26
C GLY A 2 -19.52 3.14 -22.96
N ALA A 3 -20.39 2.50 -22.17
CA ALA A 3 -20.80 3.02 -20.88
C ALA A 3 -19.55 3.30 -20.03
N LYS A 4 -19.34 4.56 -19.62
CA LYS A 4 -18.30 4.89 -18.64
C LYS A 4 -18.59 4.07 -17.38
N SER A 5 -17.64 3.27 -16.93
CA SER A 5 -17.78 2.61 -15.62
C SER A 5 -17.88 3.70 -14.56
N ARG A 6 -18.94 3.64 -13.76
CA ARG A 6 -19.18 4.60 -12.67
C ARG A 6 -18.13 4.45 -11.57
N ASP A 7 -17.71 3.22 -11.28
CA ASP A 7 -16.86 2.88 -10.15
C ASP A 7 -15.57 2.22 -10.62
N GLY A 8 -14.48 2.43 -9.91
CA GLY A 8 -13.24 1.75 -10.19
C GLY A 8 -12.14 2.02 -9.18
N ILE A 9 -11.07 1.22 -9.30
CA ILE A 9 -9.86 1.32 -8.50
C ILE A 9 -8.84 2.12 -9.29
N VAL A 10 -8.18 3.07 -8.65
CA VAL A 10 -7.06 3.83 -9.22
C VAL A 10 -5.80 3.51 -8.43
N MET A 11 -4.75 3.12 -9.14
CA MET A 11 -3.44 2.81 -8.56
C MET A 11 -2.37 3.63 -9.28
N VAL A 12 -1.42 4.18 -8.53
CA VAL A 12 -0.19 4.76 -9.11
C VAL A 12 0.96 3.80 -8.91
N VAL A 13 1.76 3.59 -9.97
CA VAL A 13 2.90 2.69 -9.95
C VAL A 13 4.18 3.36 -10.44
N TYR A 14 5.29 2.95 -9.85
CA TYR A 14 6.65 3.28 -10.25
C TYR A 14 7.54 2.03 -10.06
N PRO A 15 8.77 1.99 -10.61
CA PRO A 15 9.54 0.74 -10.72
C PRO A 15 9.67 -0.11 -9.46
N LYS A 16 9.87 0.49 -8.27
CA LYS A 16 9.98 -0.26 -7.01
C LYS A 16 8.67 -0.91 -6.56
N LEU A 17 7.53 -0.49 -7.09
CA LEU A 17 6.21 -0.98 -6.73
C LEU A 17 5.62 -1.97 -7.75
N PHE A 18 6.32 -2.31 -8.82
CA PHE A 18 5.74 -3.20 -9.85
C PHE A 18 5.38 -4.59 -9.32
N ALA A 19 6.26 -5.21 -8.53
CA ALA A 19 5.97 -6.52 -7.92
C ALA A 19 4.83 -6.43 -6.89
N SER A 20 4.80 -5.36 -6.10
CA SER A 20 3.70 -5.07 -5.17
C SER A 20 2.36 -4.89 -5.91
N ALA A 21 2.33 -4.04 -6.94
CA ALA A 21 1.16 -3.81 -7.78
C ALA A 21 0.64 -5.11 -8.41
N TYR A 22 1.54 -5.90 -8.99
CA TYR A 22 1.18 -7.18 -9.61
C TYR A 22 0.55 -8.12 -8.59
N ALA A 23 1.16 -8.27 -7.42
CA ALA A 23 0.66 -9.11 -6.34
C ALA A 23 -0.71 -8.64 -5.82
N THR A 24 -0.87 -7.34 -5.57
CA THR A 24 -2.13 -6.73 -5.12
C THR A 24 -3.26 -6.94 -6.12
N ILE A 25 -3.00 -6.72 -7.42
CA ILE A 25 -4.01 -6.93 -8.47
C ILE A 25 -4.37 -8.42 -8.59
N ARG A 26 -3.39 -9.33 -8.46
CA ARG A 26 -3.66 -10.77 -8.45
C ARG A 26 -4.47 -11.22 -7.24
N VAL A 27 -4.24 -10.65 -6.06
CA VAL A 27 -5.14 -10.86 -4.91
C VAL A 27 -6.56 -10.39 -5.24
N LEU A 28 -6.72 -9.16 -5.73
CA LEU A 28 -8.03 -8.61 -6.11
C LEU A 28 -8.78 -9.52 -7.10
N ARG A 29 -8.12 -9.99 -8.16
CA ARG A 29 -8.73 -10.80 -9.22
C ARG A 29 -8.89 -12.27 -8.85
N THR A 30 -7.82 -12.90 -8.37
CA THR A 30 -7.76 -14.35 -8.18
C THR A 30 -8.32 -14.78 -6.83
N VAL A 31 -8.02 -14.05 -5.75
CA VAL A 31 -8.39 -14.42 -4.37
C VAL A 31 -9.73 -13.83 -4.00
N LEU A 32 -9.89 -12.51 -4.17
CA LEU A 32 -11.09 -11.77 -3.73
C LEU A 32 -12.19 -11.74 -4.78
N LYS A 33 -11.91 -12.16 -6.01
CA LYS A 33 -12.84 -12.14 -7.15
C LYS A 33 -13.45 -10.76 -7.45
N CYS A 34 -12.78 -9.68 -7.04
CA CYS A 34 -13.19 -8.30 -7.27
C CYS A 34 -13.25 -8.01 -8.76
N GLN A 35 -14.38 -7.47 -9.23
CA GLN A 35 -14.64 -7.17 -10.65
C GLN A 35 -14.51 -5.68 -10.99
N LEU A 36 -14.19 -4.82 -10.00
CA LEU A 36 -14.01 -3.40 -10.24
C LEU A 36 -12.94 -3.16 -11.30
N PRO A 37 -13.18 -2.28 -12.30
CA PRO A 37 -12.16 -1.91 -13.25
C PRO A 37 -11.00 -1.20 -12.55
N ILE A 38 -9.78 -1.40 -13.05
CA ILE A 38 -8.55 -0.83 -12.47
C ILE A 38 -7.92 0.11 -13.50
N GLU A 39 -7.57 1.32 -13.07
CA GLU A 39 -6.69 2.22 -13.79
C GLU A 39 -5.32 2.30 -13.13
N ILE A 40 -4.29 1.90 -13.87
CA ILE A 40 -2.89 1.97 -13.48
C ILE A 40 -2.28 3.23 -14.08
N TRP A 41 -1.93 4.17 -13.22
CA TRP A 41 -1.32 5.44 -13.57
C TRP A 41 0.19 5.39 -13.37
N PHE A 42 0.97 5.92 -14.31
CA PHE A 42 2.43 5.90 -14.21
C PHE A 42 3.06 7.08 -14.95
N ARG A 43 4.31 7.37 -14.62
CA ARG A 43 5.14 8.35 -15.32
C ARG A 43 6.19 7.67 -16.20
N SER A 44 6.25 7.96 -17.49
CA SER A 44 7.20 7.30 -18.38
C SER A 44 8.65 7.69 -18.12
N ASP A 45 8.92 8.90 -17.63
CA ASP A 45 10.27 9.34 -17.29
C ASP A 45 10.84 8.61 -16.06
N GLU A 46 10.00 8.26 -15.07
CA GLU A 46 10.42 7.46 -13.92
C GLU A 46 10.75 6.01 -14.30
N ILE A 47 10.00 5.44 -15.25
CA ILE A 47 10.24 4.09 -15.75
C ILE A 47 11.55 4.05 -16.56
N LYS A 48 11.72 5.00 -17.49
CA LYS A 48 12.91 5.06 -18.36
C LYS A 48 14.22 5.27 -17.59
N LYS A 49 14.18 5.94 -16.44
CA LYS A 49 15.36 6.14 -15.58
C LYS A 49 15.91 4.84 -14.99
N THR A 50 15.10 3.78 -14.92
CA THR A 50 15.50 2.55 -14.24
C THR A 50 15.80 1.48 -15.28
N ASN A 51 17.09 1.36 -15.63
CA ASN A 51 17.59 0.32 -16.53
C ASN A 51 17.11 -1.06 -16.06
N GLY A 52 16.48 -1.82 -16.96
CA GLY A 52 16.04 -3.18 -16.65
C GLY A 52 14.80 -3.29 -15.75
N THR A 53 13.93 -2.28 -15.70
CA THR A 53 12.57 -2.44 -15.16
C THR A 53 11.54 -2.16 -16.24
N SER A 54 10.43 -2.89 -16.20
CA SER A 54 9.38 -2.75 -17.21
C SER A 54 8.00 -2.97 -16.63
N LEU A 55 7.01 -2.28 -17.20
CA LEU A 55 5.59 -2.53 -16.98
C LEU A 55 5.12 -3.86 -17.59
N GLU A 56 5.99 -4.62 -18.28
CA GLU A 56 5.61 -5.86 -18.96
C GLU A 56 4.81 -6.85 -18.08
N PRO A 57 5.15 -7.12 -16.81
CA PRO A 57 4.33 -8.00 -15.96
C PRO A 57 2.90 -7.47 -15.78
N LEU A 58 2.75 -6.17 -15.53
CA LEU A 58 1.43 -5.54 -15.39
C LEU A 58 0.66 -5.51 -16.72
N LYS A 59 1.36 -5.29 -17.85
CA LYS A 59 0.74 -5.34 -19.19
C LYS A 59 0.28 -6.75 -19.54
N HIS A 60 1.06 -7.76 -19.18
CA HIS A 60 0.68 -9.16 -19.32
C HIS A 60 -0.59 -9.44 -18.50
N LEU A 61 -0.62 -8.98 -17.24
CA LEU A 61 -1.80 -9.11 -16.39
C LEU A 61 -3.04 -8.46 -17.02
N ALA A 62 -2.91 -7.26 -17.58
CA ALA A 62 -4.00 -6.58 -18.26
C ALA A 62 -4.45 -7.23 -19.59
N ALA A 63 -3.61 -8.08 -20.18
CA ALA A 63 -3.97 -8.86 -21.36
C ALA A 63 -4.73 -10.15 -20.99
N THR A 64 -4.51 -10.68 -19.79
CA THR A 64 -5.15 -11.91 -19.29
C THR A 64 -6.35 -11.65 -18.39
N GLU A 65 -6.42 -10.47 -17.78
CA GLU A 65 -7.49 -10.04 -16.87
C GLU A 65 -8.28 -8.89 -17.46
N ASN A 66 -9.60 -8.93 -17.31
CA ASN A 66 -10.47 -7.89 -17.85
C ASN A 66 -10.38 -6.57 -17.06
N ASN A 67 -10.70 -5.49 -17.76
CA ASN A 67 -10.92 -4.16 -17.18
C ASN A 67 -9.70 -3.55 -16.44
N ILE A 68 -8.48 -3.86 -16.88
CA ILE A 68 -7.26 -3.18 -16.43
C ILE A 68 -6.80 -2.25 -17.55
N THR A 69 -6.65 -0.97 -17.24
CA THR A 69 -6.24 0.05 -18.20
C THR A 69 -5.05 0.85 -17.67
N PHE A 70 -4.25 1.40 -18.59
CA PHE A 70 -3.05 2.16 -18.27
C PHE A 70 -3.22 3.62 -18.66
N GLN A 71 -2.74 4.52 -17.82
CA GLN A 71 -2.79 5.96 -18.04
C GLN A 71 -1.40 6.56 -17.79
N GLU A 72 -0.83 7.22 -18.81
CA GLU A 72 0.46 7.89 -18.68
C GLU A 72 0.26 9.33 -18.18
N ILE A 73 1.02 9.71 -17.15
CA ILE A 73 1.04 11.07 -16.61
C ILE A 73 2.03 11.91 -17.42
N HIS A 74 1.51 12.89 -18.14
CA HIS A 74 2.30 13.83 -18.93
C HIS A 74 2.51 15.20 -18.24
N ASP A 75 1.78 15.50 -17.16
CA ASP A 75 1.98 16.75 -16.40
C ASP A 75 3.33 16.71 -15.66
N SER A 76 4.23 17.63 -16.00
CA SER A 76 5.57 17.72 -15.39
C SER A 76 5.54 18.08 -13.90
N ARG A 77 4.44 18.64 -13.40
CA ARG A 77 4.26 19.01 -11.99
C ARG A 77 3.77 17.85 -11.13
N ALA A 78 3.17 16.82 -11.75
CA ALA A 78 2.64 15.65 -11.07
C ALA A 78 3.78 14.64 -10.78
N THR A 79 4.64 14.96 -9.81
CA THR A 79 5.78 14.12 -9.39
C THR A 79 5.64 13.71 -7.93
N GLY A 80 6.29 12.59 -7.55
CA GLY A 80 6.22 12.07 -6.18
C GLY A 80 4.77 11.90 -5.72
N PHE A 81 4.46 12.39 -4.52
CA PHE A 81 3.11 12.32 -3.92
C PHE A 81 2.00 12.97 -4.77
N VAL A 82 2.33 13.96 -5.61
CA VAL A 82 1.33 14.64 -6.45
C VAL A 82 0.76 13.73 -7.55
N THR A 83 1.47 12.66 -7.91
CA THR A 83 0.98 11.67 -8.89
C THR A 83 -0.34 11.02 -8.46
N LYS A 84 -0.52 10.73 -7.16
CA LYS A 84 -1.77 10.20 -6.58
C LYS A 84 -2.93 11.18 -6.79
N ILE A 85 -2.72 12.43 -6.41
CA ILE A 85 -3.70 13.50 -6.58
C ILE A 85 -4.06 13.66 -8.06
N HIS A 86 -3.07 13.63 -8.96
CA HIS A 86 -3.28 13.71 -10.40
C HIS A 86 -4.14 12.54 -10.91
N ALA A 87 -3.83 11.30 -10.52
CA ALA A 87 -4.57 10.12 -10.95
C ALA A 87 -6.03 10.15 -10.47
N ILE A 88 -6.27 10.49 -9.19
CA ILE A 88 -7.62 10.66 -8.63
C ILE A 88 -8.37 11.78 -9.36
N TYR A 89 -7.70 12.89 -9.67
CA TYR A 89 -8.33 14.03 -10.33
C TYR A 89 -8.63 13.78 -11.81
N HIS A 90 -7.86 12.95 -12.51
CA HIS A 90 -7.98 12.75 -13.98
C HIS A 90 -8.54 11.39 -14.42
N THR A 91 -8.80 10.45 -13.50
CA THR A 91 -9.43 9.16 -13.82
C THR A 91 -10.74 9.30 -14.60
N LYS A 92 -11.15 8.24 -15.31
CA LYS A 92 -12.45 8.18 -16.00
C LYS A 92 -13.62 7.81 -15.09
N PHE A 93 -13.36 7.31 -13.88
CA PHE A 93 -14.38 6.84 -12.94
C PHE A 93 -15.04 8.00 -12.19
N ASP A 94 -16.37 7.97 -12.06
CA ASP A 94 -17.10 8.98 -11.29
C ASP A 94 -16.88 8.79 -9.77
N ARG A 95 -16.87 7.52 -9.31
CA ARG A 95 -16.57 7.10 -7.94
C ARG A 95 -15.28 6.30 -7.94
N VAL A 96 -14.32 6.69 -7.11
CA VAL A 96 -12.97 6.10 -7.10
C VAL A 96 -12.63 5.52 -5.74
N LEU A 97 -12.11 4.29 -5.73
CA LEU A 97 -11.28 3.78 -4.65
C LEU A 97 -9.83 3.99 -5.09
N PHE A 98 -9.14 4.97 -4.51
CA PHE A 98 -7.70 5.02 -4.68
C PHE A 98 -7.08 3.95 -3.78
N LEU A 99 -6.08 3.24 -4.30
CA LEU A 99 -5.38 2.20 -3.58
C LEU A 99 -3.89 2.26 -3.94
N ASP A 100 -3.03 2.51 -2.95
CA ASP A 100 -1.58 2.42 -3.15
C ASP A 100 -1.20 0.98 -3.55
N ALA A 101 -0.14 0.84 -4.35
CA ALA A 101 0.18 -0.44 -4.98
C ALA A 101 0.62 -1.55 -4.00
N ASP A 102 1.05 -1.15 -2.82
CA ASP A 102 1.46 -1.96 -1.68
C ASP A 102 0.40 -2.01 -0.57
N ASN A 103 -0.83 -1.57 -0.87
CA ASN A 103 -1.99 -1.66 0.00
C ASN A 103 -2.95 -2.75 -0.47
N VAL A 104 -3.09 -3.82 0.32
CA VAL A 104 -3.79 -5.03 -0.08
C VAL A 104 -5.08 -5.20 0.74
N PRO A 105 -6.26 -5.27 0.10
CA PRO A 105 -7.47 -5.60 0.82
C PRO A 105 -7.51 -7.08 1.22
N VAL A 106 -8.15 -7.40 2.34
CA VAL A 106 -8.34 -8.78 2.82
C VAL A 106 -9.69 -9.38 2.43
N ARG A 107 -10.59 -8.56 1.89
CA ARG A 107 -11.94 -8.88 1.41
C ARG A 107 -12.29 -7.98 0.22
N ASP A 108 -13.22 -8.38 -0.66
CA ASP A 108 -13.58 -7.57 -1.83
C ASP A 108 -14.00 -6.15 -1.42
N PRO A 109 -13.28 -5.09 -1.83
CA PRO A 109 -13.57 -3.72 -1.38
C PRO A 109 -14.74 -3.07 -2.13
N SER A 110 -15.39 -3.77 -3.07
CA SER A 110 -16.47 -3.21 -3.89
C SER A 110 -17.67 -2.71 -3.08
N PHE A 111 -17.94 -3.32 -1.91
CA PHE A 111 -19.03 -2.91 -1.03
C PHE A 111 -18.89 -1.47 -0.53
N LEU A 112 -17.69 -0.89 -0.51
CA LEU A 112 -17.45 0.48 -0.05
C LEU A 112 -18.26 1.52 -0.83
N PHE A 113 -18.54 1.28 -2.12
CA PHE A 113 -19.32 2.22 -2.94
C PHE A 113 -20.81 2.24 -2.61
N GLU A 114 -21.29 1.22 -1.89
CA GLU A 114 -22.69 1.06 -1.49
C GLU A 114 -22.85 1.06 0.04
N SER A 115 -21.77 1.34 0.78
CA SER A 115 -21.82 1.44 2.24
C SER A 115 -22.59 2.69 2.67
N THR A 116 -23.21 2.63 3.85
CA THR A 116 -23.97 3.75 4.43
C THR A 116 -23.11 5.01 4.53
N GLU A 117 -21.83 4.85 4.90
CA GLU A 117 -20.85 5.91 5.03
C GLU A 117 -20.65 6.63 3.70
N PHE A 118 -20.42 5.86 2.62
CA PHE A 118 -20.17 6.42 1.31
C PHE A 118 -21.42 7.05 0.70
N LEU A 119 -22.57 6.39 0.80
CA LEU A 119 -23.82 6.94 0.27
C LEU A 119 -24.20 8.25 0.97
N LYS A 120 -23.94 8.37 2.27
CA LYS A 120 -24.23 9.58 3.05
C LYS A 120 -23.32 10.75 2.66
N THR A 121 -22.01 10.55 2.60
CA THR A 121 -21.04 11.65 2.48
C THR A 121 -20.36 11.74 1.11
N GLY A 122 -20.29 10.63 0.37
CA GLY A 122 -19.54 10.49 -0.88
C GLY A 122 -18.03 10.48 -0.70
N ALA A 123 -17.52 10.45 0.54
CA ALA A 123 -16.09 10.42 0.82
C ALA A 123 -15.81 9.57 2.07
N ILE A 124 -14.97 8.54 1.95
CA ILE A 124 -14.46 7.74 3.08
C ILE A 124 -12.96 7.89 3.13
N PHE A 125 -12.46 8.27 4.31
CA PHE A 125 -11.05 8.41 4.64
C PHE A 125 -10.69 7.54 5.84
N TRP A 126 -9.42 7.18 5.94
CA TRP A 126 -8.90 6.36 7.02
C TRP A 126 -7.93 7.13 7.91
N PRO A 127 -7.92 6.84 9.22
CA PRO A 127 -6.96 7.43 10.13
C PRO A 127 -5.56 6.88 9.86
N ASP A 128 -4.59 7.73 10.11
CA ASP A 128 -3.18 7.36 10.20
C ASP A 128 -2.78 6.94 11.62
N PHE A 129 -1.53 6.54 11.85
CA PHE A 129 -1.00 6.32 13.20
C PHE A 129 -0.98 7.60 14.03
N TRP A 130 -0.90 8.75 13.37
CA TRP A 130 -0.67 10.01 14.04
C TRP A 130 -1.99 10.70 14.41
N ASN A 131 -2.01 11.17 15.64
CA ASN A 131 -3.05 12.03 16.19
C ASN A 131 -2.41 13.33 16.69
N PRO A 132 -3.19 14.38 16.99
CA PRO A 132 -2.65 15.69 17.32
C PRO A 132 -1.66 15.69 18.50
N ASP A 133 -1.83 14.81 19.48
CA ASP A 133 -0.92 14.69 20.63
C ASP A 133 0.43 14.01 20.27
N HIS A 134 0.47 13.25 19.17
CA HIS A 134 1.62 12.42 18.78
C HIS A 134 1.99 12.58 17.30
N SER A 135 1.69 13.74 16.71
CA SER A 135 2.01 14.03 15.31
C SER A 135 3.51 14.17 15.10
N ILE A 136 4.06 13.39 14.16
CA ILE A 136 5.45 13.54 13.71
C ILE A 136 5.57 14.42 12.46
N PHE A 137 4.44 14.94 11.96
CA PHE A 137 4.36 15.74 10.73
C PHE A 137 3.95 17.19 10.97
N GLY A 138 3.89 17.61 12.23
CA GLY A 138 3.63 19.00 12.59
C GLY A 138 2.14 19.36 12.55
N ILE A 139 1.24 18.40 12.71
CA ILE A 139 -0.23 18.59 12.70
C ILE A 139 -0.76 18.50 14.14
N TYR A 140 -0.29 19.41 15.00
CA TYR A 140 -0.74 19.58 16.39
C TYR A 140 -1.39 20.96 16.57
N GLU A 141 -2.03 21.21 17.72
CA GLU A 141 -2.84 22.40 18.00
C GLU A 141 -2.14 23.74 17.67
N ASN A 142 -0.91 23.93 18.14
CA ASN A 142 -0.16 25.18 17.96
C ASN A 142 0.65 25.25 16.65
N SER A 143 0.30 24.45 15.64
CA SER A 143 1.01 24.46 14.35
C SER A 143 0.65 25.69 13.51
N LEU A 144 1.65 26.25 12.82
CA LEU A 144 1.44 27.30 11.79
C LEU A 144 0.54 26.83 10.64
N LEU A 145 0.30 25.52 10.51
CA LEU A 145 -0.64 24.95 9.56
C LEU A 145 -2.03 25.61 9.65
N TRP A 146 -2.55 25.82 10.86
CA TRP A 146 -3.90 26.32 11.08
C TRP A 146 -4.04 27.78 10.67
N GLU A 147 -3.03 28.60 10.94
CA GLU A 147 -2.94 29.98 10.46
C GLU A 147 -2.79 30.03 8.93
N LEU A 148 -1.91 29.20 8.35
CA LEU A 148 -1.71 29.11 6.90
C LEU A 148 -3.01 28.75 6.16
N LEU A 149 -3.80 27.84 6.74
CA LEU A 149 -5.07 27.42 6.18
C LEU A 149 -6.22 28.38 6.50
N ASP A 150 -6.03 29.33 7.42
CA ASP A 150 -7.09 30.16 7.99
C ASP A 150 -8.25 29.28 8.51
N MET A 151 -7.90 28.37 9.43
CA MET A 151 -8.81 27.40 10.02
C MET A 151 -8.55 27.26 11.52
N PRO A 152 -9.58 26.97 12.34
CA PRO A 152 -9.35 26.55 13.71
C PRO A 152 -8.67 25.17 13.74
N PHE A 153 -7.96 24.88 14.83
CA PHE A 153 -7.48 23.54 15.13
C PHE A 153 -8.65 22.54 15.20
N ILE A 154 -8.44 21.35 14.65
CA ILE A 154 -9.41 20.25 14.70
C ILE A 154 -8.73 19.04 15.35
N ASP A 155 -9.22 18.66 16.53
CA ASP A 155 -8.75 17.48 17.27
C ASP A 155 -9.31 16.20 16.64
N MET A 156 -8.57 15.65 15.68
CA MET A 156 -8.86 14.37 15.04
C MET A 156 -7.58 13.73 14.49
N PHE A 157 -7.63 12.43 14.24
CA PHE A 157 -6.55 11.71 13.58
C PHE A 157 -6.17 12.34 12.24
N GLU A 158 -4.87 12.30 11.95
CA GLU A 158 -4.34 12.53 10.61
C GLU A 158 -4.91 11.50 9.63
N GLN A 159 -4.89 11.83 8.34
CA GLN A 159 -5.45 10.97 7.31
C GLN A 159 -4.37 10.09 6.67
N GLU A 160 -4.58 8.79 6.55
CA GLU A 160 -3.80 7.98 5.61
C GLU A 160 -4.38 8.13 4.19
N SER A 161 -3.52 8.41 3.21
CA SER A 161 -3.90 8.58 1.80
C SER A 161 -3.65 7.32 0.96
N GLY A 162 -3.09 6.26 1.56
CA GLY A 162 -2.85 4.97 0.91
C GLY A 162 -4.11 4.28 0.41
N GLN A 163 -5.28 4.70 0.91
CA GLN A 163 -6.57 4.37 0.37
C GLN A 163 -7.60 5.43 0.75
N LEU A 164 -8.49 5.73 -0.19
CA LEU A 164 -9.61 6.63 0.01
C LEU A 164 -10.72 6.28 -0.99
N VAL A 165 -11.97 6.57 -0.63
CA VAL A 165 -13.11 6.39 -1.53
C VAL A 165 -13.77 7.75 -1.74
N ILE A 166 -13.87 8.23 -2.98
CA ILE A 166 -14.41 9.56 -3.30
C ILE A 166 -15.39 9.47 -4.48
N ASP A 167 -16.57 10.07 -4.33
CA ASP A 167 -17.42 10.51 -5.45
C ASP A 167 -16.88 11.83 -5.99
N ARG A 168 -16.18 11.77 -7.13
CA ARG A 168 -15.51 12.93 -7.72
C ARG A 168 -16.49 13.97 -8.25
N ARG A 169 -17.70 13.56 -8.61
CA ARG A 169 -18.73 14.46 -9.13
C ARG A 169 -19.34 15.27 -8.00
N ARG A 170 -19.57 14.64 -6.85
CA ARG A 170 -20.03 15.33 -5.63
C ARG A 170 -18.96 16.22 -5.02
N HIS A 171 -17.69 15.83 -5.15
CA HIS A 171 -16.55 16.48 -4.49
C HIS A 171 -15.58 17.18 -5.45
N ALA A 172 -16.09 17.73 -6.56
CA ALA A 172 -15.25 18.45 -7.53
C ALA A 172 -14.53 19.65 -6.88
N VAL A 173 -15.22 20.45 -6.06
CA VAL A 173 -14.65 21.64 -5.40
C VAL A 173 -13.56 21.26 -4.38
N PRO A 174 -13.78 20.32 -3.44
CA PRO A 174 -12.68 19.83 -2.59
C PRO A 174 -11.49 19.29 -3.36
N LEU A 175 -11.70 18.55 -4.45
CA LEU A 175 -10.60 18.02 -5.27
C LEU A 175 -9.78 19.13 -5.94
N GLU A 176 -10.41 20.24 -6.37
CA GLU A 176 -9.66 21.42 -6.84
C GLU A 176 -8.80 22.01 -5.73
N LEU A 177 -9.31 22.07 -4.50
CA LEU A 177 -8.56 22.61 -3.38
C LEU A 177 -7.37 21.71 -3.00
N VAL A 178 -7.53 20.39 -3.00
CA VAL A 178 -6.41 19.43 -2.85
C VAL A 178 -5.35 19.67 -3.92
N ARG A 179 -5.78 19.83 -5.17
CA ARG A 179 -4.90 20.11 -6.30
C ARG A 179 -4.17 21.45 -6.12
N PHE A 180 -4.87 22.48 -5.64
CA PHE A 180 -4.28 23.78 -5.30
C PHE A 180 -3.22 23.64 -4.21
N TYR A 181 -3.51 22.96 -3.09
CA TYR A 181 -2.54 22.73 -2.02
C TYR A 181 -1.27 22.02 -2.49
N ALA A 182 -1.41 21.02 -3.38
CA ALA A 182 -0.27 20.28 -3.91
C ALA A 182 0.56 21.08 -4.94
N LEU A 183 -0.10 21.82 -5.82
CA LEU A 183 0.54 22.41 -7.00
C LEU A 183 0.92 23.88 -6.84
N ASN A 184 0.29 24.63 -5.93
CA ASN A 184 0.58 26.06 -5.77
C ASN A 184 2.03 26.30 -5.34
N ARG A 185 2.60 27.43 -5.78
CA ARG A 185 4.00 27.81 -5.52
C ARG A 185 4.08 29.26 -5.04
N PRO A 186 4.92 29.58 -4.03
CA PRO A 186 5.72 28.65 -3.22
C PRO A 186 4.82 27.70 -2.41
N ASN A 187 5.27 26.45 -2.23
CA ASN A 187 4.50 25.45 -1.47
C ASN A 187 4.91 25.51 0.00
N PHE A 188 4.16 26.27 0.79
CA PHE A 188 4.45 26.48 2.21
C PHE A 188 4.29 25.21 3.06
N PHE A 189 3.39 24.29 2.70
CA PHE A 189 3.26 23.00 3.39
C PHE A 189 4.60 22.25 3.40
N THR A 190 5.27 22.21 2.25
CA THR A 190 6.56 21.52 2.10
C THR A 190 7.71 22.34 2.68
N SER A 191 7.79 23.63 2.35
CA SER A 191 8.94 24.45 2.75
C SER A 191 9.00 24.69 4.26
N LEU A 192 7.85 24.71 4.93
CA LEU A 192 7.73 24.87 6.38
C LEU A 192 7.48 23.55 7.12
N LYS A 193 7.44 22.41 6.39
CA LYS A 193 7.22 21.06 6.94
C LYS A 193 5.95 20.95 7.80
N LEU A 194 4.84 21.48 7.30
CA LEU A 194 3.55 21.52 8.01
C LEU A 194 2.66 20.31 7.70
N VAL A 195 2.91 19.62 6.59
CA VAL A 195 2.23 18.38 6.17
C VAL A 195 3.25 17.50 5.43
N TRP A 196 3.12 16.18 5.56
CA TRP A 196 3.94 15.23 4.82
C TRP A 196 3.27 14.77 3.52
N GLY A 197 3.67 15.34 2.39
CA GLY A 197 3.20 14.92 1.08
C GLY A 197 1.71 15.20 0.85
N ASP A 198 1.00 14.21 0.34
CA ASP A 198 -0.43 14.23 0.00
C ASP A 198 -1.34 13.75 1.14
N LYS A 199 -0.77 13.05 2.12
CA LYS A 199 -1.39 12.39 3.26
C LYS A 199 -2.64 13.10 3.81
N ASP A 200 -2.48 14.30 4.35
CA ASP A 200 -3.57 15.07 4.96
C ASP A 200 -4.24 16.10 4.05
N LEU A 201 -3.74 16.31 2.83
CA LEU A 201 -4.26 17.37 1.96
C LEU A 201 -5.74 17.17 1.62
N PHE A 202 -6.18 15.93 1.47
CA PHE A 202 -7.60 15.58 1.27
C PHE A 202 -8.45 15.98 2.49
N ARG A 203 -8.12 15.49 3.69
CA ARG A 203 -8.83 15.87 4.93
C ARG A 203 -8.88 17.38 5.13
N LEU A 204 -7.76 18.08 4.95
CA LEU A 204 -7.68 19.53 5.14
C LEU A 204 -8.57 20.29 4.16
N ALA A 205 -8.62 19.87 2.88
CA ALA A 205 -9.49 20.51 1.90
C ALA A 205 -10.99 20.32 2.23
N TRP A 206 -11.39 19.14 2.69
CA TRP A 206 -12.76 18.88 3.11
C TRP A 206 -13.15 19.68 4.35
N LEU A 207 -12.25 19.77 5.33
CA LEU A 207 -12.45 20.58 6.53
C LEU A 207 -12.55 22.08 6.20
N LYS A 208 -11.64 22.62 5.36
CA LYS A 208 -11.66 24.05 4.96
C LYS A 208 -12.99 24.44 4.32
N LEU A 209 -13.55 23.55 3.50
CA LEU A 209 -14.78 23.79 2.76
C LEU A 209 -16.05 23.38 3.53
N ASN A 210 -15.90 22.89 4.76
CA ASN A 210 -17.00 22.36 5.57
C ASN A 210 -17.85 21.32 4.82
N VAL A 211 -17.18 20.46 4.04
CA VAL A 211 -17.83 19.39 3.25
C VAL A 211 -17.85 18.11 4.07
N PRO A 212 -19.00 17.43 4.20
CA PRO A 212 -19.07 16.20 4.98
C PRO A 212 -18.26 15.08 4.32
N PHE A 213 -17.51 14.35 5.14
CA PHE A 213 -16.83 13.10 4.81
C PHE A 213 -16.96 12.14 5.99
N THR A 214 -16.71 10.85 5.74
CA THR A 214 -16.60 9.85 6.79
C THR A 214 -15.13 9.59 7.07
N MET A 215 -14.69 9.84 8.31
CA MET A 215 -13.43 9.29 8.82
C MET A 215 -13.73 7.95 9.51
N ILE A 216 -13.04 6.88 9.13
CA ILE A 216 -13.13 5.60 9.85
C ILE A 216 -12.69 5.80 11.30
N GLN A 217 -13.49 5.26 12.21
CA GLN A 217 -13.36 5.52 13.64
C GLN A 217 -12.42 4.54 14.35
N THR A 218 -12.17 3.37 13.78
CA THR A 218 -11.25 2.40 14.37
C THR A 218 -9.82 2.88 14.15
N PRO A 219 -9.01 3.06 15.22
CA PRO A 219 -7.60 3.40 15.07
C PRO A 219 -6.84 2.34 14.28
N PRO A 220 -5.79 2.71 13.53
CA PRO A 220 -5.05 1.74 12.75
C PRO A 220 -4.30 0.75 13.65
N GLY A 221 -4.32 -0.52 13.26
CA GLY A 221 -3.47 -1.56 13.84
C GLY A 221 -2.15 -1.69 13.09
N MET A 222 -1.34 -2.66 13.49
CA MET A 222 -0.08 -2.98 12.83
C MET A 222 0.08 -4.49 12.65
N ALA A 223 0.56 -4.93 11.50
CA ALA A 223 0.96 -6.31 11.25
C ALA A 223 2.49 -6.41 11.19
N GLY A 224 3.02 -7.46 11.79
CA GLY A 224 4.45 -7.53 12.06
C GLY A 224 4.93 -8.82 12.71
N ILE A 225 6.16 -8.75 13.23
CA ILE A 225 6.85 -9.83 13.93
C ILE A 225 7.15 -9.38 15.37
N ILE A 226 7.08 -10.30 16.32
CA ILE A 226 7.56 -10.08 17.68
C ILE A 226 9.02 -10.47 17.74
N SER A 227 9.86 -9.54 18.19
CA SER A 227 11.27 -9.77 18.47
C SER A 227 11.45 -9.95 19.97
N ASP A 228 11.73 -11.17 20.39
CA ASP A 228 12.00 -11.51 21.79
C ASP A 228 13.46 -11.29 22.14
N GLY A 229 13.72 -10.44 23.13
CA GLY A 229 15.01 -10.28 23.80
C GLY A 229 14.96 -10.80 25.24
N PHE A 230 16.11 -10.91 25.89
CA PHE A 230 16.26 -11.54 27.21
C PHE A 230 15.34 -10.96 28.32
N PHE A 231 14.97 -9.68 28.24
CA PHE A 231 14.09 -9.02 29.22
C PHE A 231 12.85 -8.33 28.62
N ARG A 232 12.67 -8.38 27.30
CA ARG A 232 11.66 -7.57 26.60
C ARG A 232 11.24 -8.20 25.27
N SER A 233 9.95 -8.22 25.00
CA SER A 233 9.38 -8.56 23.69
C SER A 233 8.90 -7.28 23.01
N ASP A 234 9.45 -6.99 21.84
CA ASP A 234 9.08 -5.81 21.05
C ASP A 234 8.26 -6.21 19.83
N PHE A 235 7.14 -5.54 19.61
CA PHE A 235 6.33 -5.75 18.41
C PHE A 235 6.83 -4.83 17.29
N CYS A 236 7.43 -5.41 16.25
CA CYS A 236 7.85 -4.66 15.08
C CYS A 236 6.81 -4.75 13.96
N GLY A 237 5.94 -3.74 13.87
CA GLY A 237 5.00 -3.56 12.76
C GLY A 237 5.69 -3.00 11.52
N MET A 238 5.45 -3.64 10.39
CA MET A 238 5.95 -3.26 9.06
C MET A 238 4.81 -3.04 8.06
N THR A 239 3.57 -3.19 8.51
CA THR A 239 2.37 -3.04 7.70
C THR A 239 1.32 -2.40 8.56
N MET A 240 0.72 -1.32 8.08
CA MET A 240 -0.43 -0.69 8.71
C MET A 240 -1.68 -1.53 8.43
N VAL A 241 -2.47 -1.75 9.46
CA VAL A 241 -3.74 -2.49 9.40
C VAL A 241 -4.86 -1.48 9.56
N GLN A 242 -5.78 -1.47 8.62
CA GLN A 242 -6.88 -0.52 8.58
C GLN A 242 -8.21 -1.21 8.40
N HIS A 243 -9.25 -0.64 9.00
CA HIS A 243 -10.53 -1.30 9.21
C HIS A 243 -11.65 -0.67 8.40
N ASP A 244 -12.76 -1.38 8.26
CA ASP A 244 -14.00 -0.80 7.78
C ASP A 244 -14.77 -0.04 8.88
N ALA A 245 -15.97 0.44 8.56
CA ALA A 245 -16.82 1.15 9.51
C ALA A 245 -17.35 0.28 10.65
N ASN A 246 -17.35 -1.04 10.50
CA ASN A 246 -17.73 -2.00 11.54
C ASN A 246 -16.55 -2.37 12.46
N GLY A 247 -15.36 -1.87 12.16
CA GLY A 247 -14.14 -2.18 12.89
C GLY A 247 -13.52 -3.51 12.53
N GLU A 248 -13.87 -4.09 11.38
CA GLU A 248 -13.21 -5.29 10.88
C GLU A 248 -12.02 -4.93 9.97
N ILE A 249 -10.93 -5.69 10.04
CA ILE A 249 -9.74 -5.47 9.20
C ILE A 249 -10.13 -5.53 7.72
N LEU A 250 -9.79 -4.50 6.96
CA LEU A 250 -10.07 -4.40 5.53
C LEU A 250 -8.81 -4.27 4.69
N PHE A 251 -7.82 -3.48 5.14
CA PHE A 251 -6.64 -3.14 4.36
C PHE A 251 -5.34 -3.45 5.12
N MET A 252 -4.38 -3.99 4.39
CA MET A 252 -3.02 -4.31 4.84
C MET A 252 -2.02 -3.50 4.01
N HIS A 253 -1.63 -2.33 4.51
CA HIS A 253 -0.78 -1.38 3.80
C HIS A 253 0.69 -1.56 4.18
N ARG A 254 1.50 -2.13 3.28
CA ARG A 254 2.94 -2.38 3.45
C ARG A 254 3.75 -1.08 3.34
N ASN A 255 3.60 -0.22 4.34
CA ASN A 255 4.33 1.05 4.46
C ASN A 255 5.83 0.86 4.76
N GLN A 256 6.23 -0.33 5.21
CA GLN A 256 7.61 -0.84 5.21
C GLN A 256 7.67 -2.15 4.40
N GLN A 257 8.88 -2.62 4.06
CA GLN A 257 9.08 -3.94 3.42
C GLN A 257 8.15 -4.21 2.21
N LYS A 258 8.26 -3.34 1.20
CA LYS A 258 7.54 -3.49 -0.08
C LYS A 258 7.98 -4.78 -0.80
N LEU A 259 7.05 -5.44 -1.48
CA LEU A 259 7.35 -6.66 -2.22
C LEU A 259 8.27 -6.34 -3.40
N SER A 260 9.41 -7.01 -3.45
CA SER A 260 10.39 -6.89 -4.54
C SER A 260 10.26 -8.02 -5.56
N GLY A 261 9.63 -9.14 -5.20
CA GLY A 261 9.53 -10.33 -6.04
C GLY A 261 10.84 -11.12 -6.13
N LYS A 262 11.86 -10.76 -5.34
CA LYS A 262 13.14 -11.46 -5.30
C LYS A 262 13.11 -12.59 -4.28
N ILE A 263 13.74 -13.70 -4.64
CA ILE A 263 13.97 -14.80 -3.69
C ILE A 263 15.00 -14.33 -2.66
N VAL A 264 14.69 -14.55 -1.39
CA VAL A 264 15.66 -14.40 -0.31
C VAL A 264 16.43 -15.71 -0.23
N ASP A 265 17.72 -15.71 -0.60
CA ASP A 265 18.60 -16.87 -0.42
C ASP A 265 18.76 -17.11 1.09
N ARG A 266 18.06 -18.11 1.64
CA ARG A 266 18.22 -18.48 3.06
C ARG A 266 19.46 -19.37 3.25
N VAL A 267 20.31 -18.95 4.18
CA VAL A 267 21.02 -19.88 5.07
C VAL A 267 19.96 -20.41 6.05
N GLU A 268 19.52 -21.64 5.81
CA GLU A 268 18.83 -22.60 6.71
C GLU A 268 17.62 -22.12 7.55
N ASP A 269 16.43 -22.59 7.14
CA ASP A 269 15.24 -22.73 8.00
C ASP A 269 15.48 -23.74 9.14
N ALA A 270 16.08 -23.29 10.23
CA ALA A 270 16.34 -24.10 11.42
C ALA A 270 15.18 -24.14 12.43
N ARG A 271 13.94 -23.76 12.05
CA ARG A 271 12.78 -23.79 12.96
C ARG A 271 11.75 -24.90 12.71
N THR A 272 11.97 -25.79 11.74
CA THR A 272 11.02 -26.90 11.45
C THR A 272 11.61 -28.31 11.45
N ARG A 273 12.84 -28.52 11.94
CA ARG A 273 13.38 -29.89 12.15
C ARG A 273 13.71 -30.16 13.61
N LYS A 274 12.67 -30.41 14.40
CA LYS A 274 12.77 -31.23 15.61
C LYS A 274 11.74 -32.35 15.56
N THR A 275 12.05 -33.36 14.75
CA THR A 275 11.66 -34.75 14.96
C THR A 275 12.64 -35.62 14.18
N THR A 276 13.62 -36.15 14.90
CA THR A 276 14.30 -37.39 14.53
C THR A 276 13.25 -38.50 14.46
N ILE A 277 13.13 -39.16 13.31
CA ILE A 277 12.87 -40.61 13.13
C ILE A 277 13.13 -40.92 11.65
N ASP A 278 14.10 -41.82 11.45
CA ASP A 278 14.37 -42.76 10.35
C ASP A 278 14.30 -42.33 8.88
N ALA A 279 15.39 -42.67 8.18
CA ALA A 279 15.60 -42.50 6.76
C ALA A 279 14.51 -43.20 5.94
N VAL A 280 13.70 -42.39 5.26
CA VAL A 280 12.92 -42.80 4.09
C VAL A 280 13.31 -41.89 2.94
N ASP A 281 13.65 -42.50 1.81
CA ASP A 281 13.99 -41.85 0.55
C ASP A 281 12.76 -41.08 0.05
N VAL A 282 12.68 -39.79 0.40
CA VAL A 282 11.64 -38.88 -0.11
C VAL A 282 12.24 -38.16 -1.30
N THR A 283 11.72 -38.46 -2.48
CA THR A 283 11.89 -37.65 -3.70
C THR A 283 11.72 -36.18 -3.33
N PRO A 284 12.63 -35.26 -3.71
CA PRO A 284 12.53 -33.89 -3.27
C PRO A 284 11.28 -33.26 -3.88
N ASP A 285 10.21 -33.16 -3.08
CA ASP A 285 9.09 -32.28 -3.34
C ASP A 285 9.69 -30.92 -3.71
N THR A 286 9.28 -30.39 -4.85
CA THR A 286 9.70 -29.06 -5.31
C THR A 286 9.38 -28.07 -4.20
N VAL A 287 10.40 -27.67 -3.43
CA VAL A 287 10.25 -26.69 -2.34
C VAL A 287 9.61 -25.44 -2.93
N GLU A 288 8.38 -25.16 -2.53
CA GLU A 288 7.62 -24.03 -3.04
C GLU A 288 8.39 -22.76 -2.67
N LYS A 289 8.91 -22.06 -3.69
CA LYS A 289 9.72 -20.86 -3.50
C LYS A 289 8.83 -19.64 -3.38
N TYR A 290 9.11 -18.81 -2.39
CA TYR A 290 8.43 -17.54 -2.15
C TYR A 290 9.41 -16.38 -2.30
N ALA A 291 8.95 -15.25 -2.85
CA ALA A 291 9.71 -14.01 -2.82
C ALA A 291 9.59 -13.32 -1.46
N ASP A 292 10.59 -12.50 -1.13
CA ASP A 292 10.62 -11.64 0.06
C ASP A 292 10.49 -12.41 1.39
N SER A 293 10.80 -11.78 2.52
CA SER A 293 10.59 -12.40 3.84
C SER A 293 9.11 -12.32 4.27
N ALA A 294 8.65 -13.33 5.00
CA ALA A 294 7.35 -13.26 5.67
C ALA A 294 7.44 -12.30 6.86
N ILE A 295 6.53 -11.32 6.91
CA ILE A 295 6.51 -10.24 7.90
C ILE A 295 5.16 -10.15 8.65
N TRP A 296 4.15 -10.93 8.26
CA TRP A 296 2.84 -10.97 8.91
C TRP A 296 2.71 -12.22 9.77
N ALA A 297 3.34 -12.19 10.94
CA ALA A 297 3.15 -13.23 11.96
C ALA A 297 2.01 -12.87 12.92
N HIS A 298 1.93 -11.59 13.31
CA HIS A 298 1.01 -11.10 14.32
C HIS A 298 0.37 -9.78 13.89
N VAL A 299 -0.81 -9.50 14.42
CA VAL A 299 -1.48 -8.18 14.38
C VAL A 299 -1.51 -7.61 15.79
N LEU A 300 -1.08 -6.37 15.94
CA LEU A 300 -1.23 -5.55 17.14
C LEU A 300 -2.39 -4.57 16.92
N GLU A 301 -3.41 -4.65 17.77
CA GLU A 301 -4.60 -3.80 17.69
C GLU A 301 -4.84 -3.04 18.99
N PHE A 302 -5.46 -1.86 18.86
CA PHE A 302 -5.87 -1.07 20.00
C PHE A 302 -7.21 -1.56 20.53
N HIS A 303 -7.32 -1.69 21.86
CA HIS A 303 -8.57 -2.06 22.50
C HIS A 303 -9.61 -0.94 22.36
N LYS A 304 -10.73 -1.25 21.70
CA LYS A 304 -11.85 -0.32 21.47
C LYS A 304 -12.48 0.28 22.74
N GLU A 305 -12.23 -0.33 23.90
CA GLU A 305 -12.78 0.06 25.19
C GLU A 305 -12.03 1.24 25.82
N TYR A 306 -10.77 1.46 25.44
CA TYR A 306 -9.98 2.57 25.97
C TYR A 306 -10.18 3.84 25.16
N SER A 307 -10.01 4.98 25.83
CA SER A 307 -9.99 6.28 25.17
C SER A 307 -8.83 6.37 24.18
N ARG A 308 -9.09 6.93 23.00
CA ARG A 308 -8.08 7.13 21.94
C ARG A 308 -6.89 7.99 22.37
N ARG A 309 -6.98 8.75 23.46
CA ARG A 309 -5.82 9.47 24.04
C ARG A 309 -4.68 8.55 24.47
N TYR A 310 -4.96 7.27 24.70
CA TYR A 310 -3.97 6.24 25.02
C TYR A 310 -3.43 5.53 23.78
N TYR A 311 -3.96 5.86 22.60
CA TYR A 311 -3.43 5.35 21.34
C TYR A 311 -2.15 6.11 20.98
N TYR A 312 -1.06 5.39 20.95
CA TYR A 312 0.24 5.89 20.52
C TYR A 312 1.01 4.75 19.86
N VAL A 313 1.84 5.08 18.86
CA VAL A 313 2.65 4.12 18.12
C VAL A 313 4.12 4.55 18.23
N ASP A 314 4.95 3.68 18.80
CA ASP A 314 6.38 3.91 18.88
C ASP A 314 7.06 3.72 17.52
N MET A 315 8.11 4.51 17.30
CA MET A 315 9.07 4.31 16.22
C MET A 315 10.41 3.88 16.80
N PHE A 316 10.87 2.70 16.40
CA PHE A 316 12.17 2.18 16.83
C PHE A 316 12.80 1.32 15.74
N ARG A 317 14.01 0.81 15.99
CA ARG A 317 14.74 -0.05 15.05
C ARG A 317 15.08 -1.39 15.69
N VAL A 318 14.98 -2.45 14.91
CA VAL A 318 15.28 -3.84 15.30
C VAL A 318 16.11 -4.48 14.20
N ASP A 319 17.04 -5.34 14.56
CA ASP A 319 17.78 -6.16 13.60
C ASP A 319 17.05 -7.49 13.38
N PHE A 320 16.80 -7.82 12.12
CA PHE A 320 16.28 -9.13 11.71
C PHE A 320 17.29 -9.84 10.80
N ASP A 321 17.17 -11.16 10.71
CA ASP A 321 18.00 -11.99 9.84
C ASP A 321 17.93 -11.56 8.36
N PHE A 322 16.80 -10.99 7.94
CA PHE A 322 16.59 -10.53 6.57
C PHE A 322 16.88 -9.03 6.37
N GLU A 323 16.90 -8.24 7.43
CA GLU A 323 17.16 -6.80 7.37
C GLU A 323 17.76 -6.29 8.67
N ALA A 324 18.99 -5.81 8.59
CA ALA A 324 19.59 -5.05 9.67
C ALA A 324 18.92 -3.68 9.77
N ASN A 325 18.75 -3.21 11.00
CA ASN A 325 18.29 -1.87 11.31
C ASN A 325 16.90 -1.54 10.74
N GLN A 326 16.01 -2.54 10.69
CA GLN A 326 14.63 -2.41 10.24
C GLN A 326 13.89 -1.38 11.09
N ARG A 327 13.22 -0.41 10.43
CA ARG A 327 12.33 0.53 11.12
C ARG A 327 11.00 -0.14 11.47
N CYS A 328 10.60 -0.01 12.72
CA CYS A 328 9.42 -0.63 13.28
C CYS A 328 8.44 0.44 13.74
N PHE A 329 7.15 0.22 13.43
CA PHE A 329 6.03 0.90 14.06
C PHE A 329 5.36 -0.07 15.02
N GLY A 330 5.15 0.31 16.27
CA GLY A 330 4.49 -0.61 17.20
C GLY A 330 4.64 -0.24 18.66
N GLN A 331 4.94 -1.24 19.47
CA GLN A 331 5.04 -1.12 20.92
C GLN A 331 6.25 -1.90 21.42
N ARG A 332 7.01 -1.29 22.33
CA ARG A 332 8.07 -1.99 23.07
C ARG A 332 7.50 -2.63 24.33
N ALA A 333 8.09 -3.75 24.76
CA ALA A 333 7.57 -4.53 25.89
C ALA A 333 6.06 -4.83 25.75
N VAL A 334 5.66 -5.31 24.58
CA VAL A 334 4.26 -5.32 24.12
C VAL A 334 3.28 -5.97 25.10
N TYR A 335 3.68 -7.05 25.78
CA TYR A 335 2.84 -7.74 26.78
C TYR A 335 2.62 -6.96 28.08
N ARG A 336 3.26 -5.82 28.27
CA ARG A 336 3.07 -4.93 29.43
C ARG A 336 2.14 -3.75 29.12
N ASN A 337 1.78 -3.54 27.86
CA ASN A 337 0.88 -2.45 27.46
C ASN A 337 -0.58 -2.94 27.54
N PRO A 338 -1.42 -2.39 28.44
CA PRO A 338 -2.81 -2.83 28.60
C PRO A 338 -3.76 -2.31 27.51
N TYR A 339 -3.32 -1.36 26.69
CA TYR A 339 -4.16 -0.69 25.69
C TYR A 339 -4.14 -1.39 24.33
N PHE A 340 -3.14 -2.24 24.09
CA PHE A 340 -3.01 -3.01 22.86
C PHE A 340 -3.06 -4.51 23.15
N TYR A 341 -3.60 -5.26 22.20
CA TYR A 341 -3.60 -6.72 22.22
C TYR A 341 -3.05 -7.28 20.93
N ILE A 342 -2.55 -8.51 21.01
CA ILE A 342 -1.95 -9.21 19.89
C ILE A 342 -2.86 -10.37 19.47
N GLN A 343 -2.98 -10.55 18.16
CA GLN A 343 -3.58 -11.73 17.55
C GLN A 343 -2.61 -12.35 16.55
N GLU A 344 -2.59 -13.67 16.47
CA GLU A 344 -1.82 -14.37 15.43
C GLU A 344 -2.53 -14.24 14.08
N ILE A 345 -1.78 -13.93 13.02
CA ILE A 345 -2.31 -13.89 11.65
C ILE A 345 -2.90 -15.26 11.26
N ALA A 346 -2.32 -16.35 11.79
CA ALA A 346 -2.79 -17.72 11.57
C ALA A 346 -4.25 -17.94 12.01
N ALA A 347 -4.75 -17.19 12.99
CA ALA A 347 -6.11 -17.28 13.48
C ALA A 347 -7.13 -16.49 12.64
N LEU A 348 -6.67 -15.64 11.71
CA LEU A 348 -7.53 -14.80 10.88
C LEU A 348 -7.96 -15.52 9.60
N ASN A 349 -9.11 -15.13 9.06
CA ASN A 349 -9.69 -15.73 7.84
C ASN A 349 -8.87 -15.47 6.56
N PHE A 350 -7.90 -14.55 6.61
CA PHE A 350 -6.95 -14.25 5.54
C PHE A 350 -5.51 -14.70 5.85
N SER A 351 -5.33 -15.68 6.75
CA SER A 351 -4.00 -16.18 7.19
C SER A 351 -3.03 -16.57 6.06
N ARG A 352 -3.55 -16.97 4.89
CA ARG A 352 -2.75 -17.35 3.72
C ARG A 352 -2.36 -16.19 2.80
N LEU A 353 -2.89 -14.98 3.05
CA LEU A 353 -2.78 -13.85 2.15
C LEU A 353 -1.33 -13.40 1.92
N GLU A 354 -0.49 -13.42 2.96
CA GLU A 354 0.92 -13.06 2.81
C GLU A 354 1.66 -14.02 1.86
N SER A 355 1.48 -15.33 2.05
CA SER A 355 2.11 -16.33 1.20
C SER A 355 1.66 -16.18 -0.26
N GLN A 356 0.37 -15.91 -0.49
CA GLN A 356 -0.17 -15.64 -1.83
C GLN A 356 0.45 -14.38 -2.46
N LEU A 357 0.57 -13.28 -1.70
CA LEU A 357 1.21 -12.05 -2.17
C LEU A 357 2.67 -12.27 -2.57
N ARG A 358 3.42 -12.96 -1.72
CA ARG A 358 4.84 -13.31 -1.97
C ARG A 358 5.00 -14.22 -3.18
N HIS A 359 4.08 -15.15 -3.38
CA HIS A 359 4.04 -16.00 -4.57
C HIS A 359 3.77 -15.18 -5.84
N PHE A 360 2.74 -14.33 -5.84
CA PHE A 360 2.44 -13.48 -7.00
C PHE A 360 3.55 -12.45 -7.30
N ALA A 361 4.20 -11.92 -6.26
CA ALA A 361 5.36 -11.04 -6.43
C ALA A 361 6.50 -11.76 -7.15
N LEU A 362 6.79 -13.02 -6.77
CA LEU A 362 7.80 -13.85 -7.45
C LEU A 362 7.44 -14.09 -8.93
N GLU A 363 6.19 -14.41 -9.20
CA GLU A 363 5.68 -14.65 -10.56
C GLU A 363 5.93 -13.44 -11.48
N SER A 364 5.75 -12.23 -10.96
CA SER A 364 6.01 -10.99 -11.72
C SER A 364 7.46 -10.89 -12.23
N MET A 365 8.42 -11.35 -11.44
CA MET A 365 9.84 -11.34 -11.79
C MET A 365 10.22 -12.46 -12.76
N GLN A 366 9.54 -13.60 -12.69
CA GLN A 366 9.72 -14.69 -13.65
C GLN A 366 9.23 -14.29 -15.05
N LEU A 367 8.08 -13.62 -15.13
CA LEU A 367 7.55 -13.06 -16.40
C LEU A 367 8.48 -12.00 -17.01
N PHE A 368 9.09 -11.19 -16.15
CA PHE A 368 10.09 -10.22 -16.59
C PHE A 368 11.33 -10.91 -17.20
N SER A 369 11.80 -11.98 -16.56
CA SER A 369 13.04 -12.68 -16.95
C SER A 369 12.89 -13.50 -18.23
N SER A 370 11.77 -14.22 -18.39
CA SER A 370 11.50 -15.07 -19.57
C SER A 370 11.40 -14.26 -20.87
N LYS A 371 10.78 -13.07 -20.83
CA LYS A 371 10.71 -12.19 -22.00
C LYS A 371 12.05 -11.55 -22.36
N ASN A 372 12.89 -11.20 -21.38
CA ASN A 372 14.23 -10.67 -21.68
C ASN A 372 15.10 -11.70 -22.39
N GLN A 373 15.04 -12.98 -21.99
CA GLN A 373 15.71 -14.07 -22.71
C GLN A 373 15.18 -14.23 -24.14
N THR A 374 13.88 -14.05 -24.36
CA THR A 374 13.27 -14.11 -25.70
C THR A 374 13.71 -12.91 -26.58
N PHE A 375 13.87 -11.72 -25.99
CA PHE A 375 14.33 -10.51 -26.69
C PHE A 375 15.82 -10.54 -27.02
N GLU A 376 16.66 -11.08 -26.14
CA GLU A 376 18.09 -11.32 -26.41
C GLU A 376 18.28 -12.42 -27.46
N GLY A 377 17.48 -13.48 -27.41
CA GLY A 377 17.46 -14.52 -28.44
C GLY A 377 17.13 -13.97 -29.83
N LYS A 378 16.16 -13.05 -29.95
CA LYS A 378 15.84 -12.38 -31.22
C LYS A 378 16.95 -11.45 -31.72
N ARG A 379 17.62 -10.69 -30.84
CA ARG A 379 18.79 -9.87 -31.21
C ARG A 379 19.99 -10.71 -31.64
N GLY A 380 20.19 -11.88 -31.02
CA GLY A 380 21.23 -12.83 -31.42
C GLY A 380 21.01 -13.42 -32.83
N ILE A 381 19.75 -13.67 -33.20
CA ILE A 381 19.39 -14.19 -34.52
C ILE A 381 19.53 -13.12 -35.61
N GLU A 382 19.16 -11.86 -35.34
CA GLU A 382 19.36 -10.74 -36.28
C GLU A 382 20.84 -10.38 -36.50
N ALA A 383 21.68 -10.52 -35.47
CA ALA A 383 23.14 -10.34 -35.58
C ALA A 383 23.83 -11.49 -36.36
N GLN A 384 23.28 -12.72 -36.31
CA GLN A 384 23.76 -13.83 -37.13
C GLN A 384 23.29 -13.76 -38.59
N HIS A 385 22.14 -13.14 -38.86
CA HIS A 385 21.66 -12.96 -40.23
C HIS A 385 22.39 -11.85 -40.99
N THR A 386 22.82 -10.80 -40.31
CA THR A 386 23.60 -9.69 -40.91
C THR A 386 25.06 -10.05 -41.20
N SER A 387 25.63 -11.06 -40.53
CA SER A 387 27.00 -11.56 -40.82
C SER A 387 27.08 -12.63 -41.92
N ARG A 388 25.93 -13.16 -42.40
CA ARG A 388 25.88 -14.15 -43.49
C ARG A 388 25.61 -13.58 -44.88
N THR A 389 25.34 -12.28 -45.01
CA THR A 389 25.14 -11.58 -46.29
C THR A 389 26.36 -10.77 -46.76
N SER A 390 27.50 -10.92 -46.09
CA SER A 390 28.77 -10.33 -46.50
C SER A 390 29.85 -11.39 -46.63
N LYS A 391 29.74 -12.27 -47.63
CA LYS A 391 30.85 -13.01 -48.23
C LYS A 391 30.51 -13.38 -49.66
#